data_AF-A0A434EJL3-F1
#
_entry.id   AF-A0A434EJL3-F1
#
_cell.length_a   1.000
_cell.length_b   1.000
_cell.length_c   1.000
_cell.angle_alpha   90.00
_cell.angle_beta   90.00
_cell.angle_gamma   90.00
#
_symmetry.space_group_name_H-M   'P 1'
#
loop_
_entity.id
_entity.type
_entity.pdbx_description
1 polymer ?
#
loop_
_entity_poly.entity_id
_entity_poly.type
_entity_poly.pdbx_seq_one_letter_code
_entity_poly.pdbx_strand_id
1 'polypeptide(L)'
;MTAPRKPAAFRIEPETEAPPHPQRNRGAEEQPMRRPRAARADVATVIPSEIDVFDEPDIEAAIPPPATAPKKSSLLARLFFGALSVLVSLAVGLWADQLIRDLFARAEWLGWLGAGMGAI
;
A
#
# COMPACT_ATOMS: atom_id res chain seq x y z
N MET A 1 -9.61 2.22 12.23
CA MET A 1 -8.86 1.54 11.15
C MET A 1 -9.74 0.40 10.63
N THR A 2 -10.30 0.54 9.44
CA THR A 2 -11.23 -0.44 8.85
C THR A 2 -10.42 -1.57 8.21
N ALA A 3 -10.68 -2.82 8.60
CA ALA A 3 -9.97 -3.97 8.07
C ALA A 3 -10.22 -4.13 6.55
N PRO A 4 -9.20 -4.50 5.75
CA PRO A 4 -9.34 -4.63 4.30
C PRO A 4 -10.27 -5.79 3.97
N ARG A 5 -11.31 -5.51 3.18
CA ARG A 5 -12.29 -6.51 2.74
C ARG A 5 -11.67 -7.41 1.70
N LYS A 6 -11.88 -8.72 1.83
CA LYS A 6 -11.43 -9.72 0.83
C LYS A 6 -12.24 -9.53 -0.47
N PRO A 7 -11.60 -9.62 -1.64
CA PRO A 7 -12.32 -9.55 -2.91
C PRO A 7 -13.22 -10.78 -3.08
N ALA A 8 -14.49 -10.55 -3.43
CA ALA A 8 -15.42 -11.60 -3.82
C ALA A 8 -15.52 -11.62 -5.35
N ALA A 9 -15.22 -12.76 -5.96
CA ALA A 9 -15.45 -12.96 -7.39
C ALA A 9 -16.89 -13.39 -7.62
N PHE A 10 -17.62 -12.66 -8.46
CA PHE A 10 -18.95 -13.03 -8.91
C PHE A 10 -18.82 -13.88 -10.19
N ARG A 11 -19.58 -14.97 -10.25
CA ARG A 11 -19.69 -15.79 -11.46
C ARG A 11 -20.64 -15.09 -12.42
N ILE A 12 -20.18 -14.83 -13.64
CA ILE A 12 -21.04 -14.38 -14.74
C ILE A 12 -21.57 -15.66 -15.38
N GLU A 13 -22.83 -16.01 -15.12
CA GLU A 13 -23.52 -17.00 -15.93
C GLU A 13 -23.58 -16.45 -17.37
N PRO A 14 -23.05 -17.17 -18.38
CA PRO A 14 -23.24 -16.75 -19.76
C PRO A 14 -24.75 -16.73 -20.04
N GLU A 15 -25.22 -15.65 -20.64
CA GLU A 15 -26.60 -15.51 -21.08
C GLU A 15 -26.97 -16.74 -21.93
N THR A 16 -27.74 -17.64 -21.33
CA THR A 16 -28.30 -18.79 -22.03
C THR A 16 -29.13 -18.24 -23.17
N GLU A 17 -28.68 -18.58 -24.38
CA GLU A 17 -29.31 -18.30 -25.67
C GLU A 17 -30.83 -18.16 -25.55
N ALA A 18 -31.30 -16.92 -25.67
CA ALA A 18 -32.72 -16.61 -25.66
C ALA A 18 -33.43 -17.40 -26.77
N PRO A 19 -34.65 -17.92 -26.54
CA PRO A 19 -35.37 -18.72 -27.53
C PRO A 19 -35.60 -17.92 -28.82
N PRO A 20 -35.68 -18.61 -29.98
CA PRO A 20 -35.83 -17.95 -31.27
C PRO A 20 -37.16 -17.19 -31.28
N HIS A 21 -37.06 -15.87 -31.39
CA HIS A 21 -38.24 -15.02 -31.56
C HIS A 21 -38.91 -15.38 -32.89
N PRO A 22 -40.24 -15.51 -32.96
CA PRO A 22 -40.92 -15.83 -34.20
C PRO A 22 -40.68 -14.68 -35.19
N GLN A 23 -40.13 -15.04 -36.33
CA GLN A 23 -39.86 -14.18 -37.46
C GLN A 23 -41.16 -13.49 -37.89
N ARG A 24 -41.34 -12.24 -37.45
CA ARG A 24 -42.41 -11.40 -37.95
C ARG A 24 -42.00 -10.96 -39.35
N ASN A 25 -42.51 -11.66 -40.36
CA ASN A 25 -42.55 -11.20 -41.74
C ASN A 25 -43.10 -9.76 -41.77
N ARG A 26 -42.21 -8.79 -41.88
CA ARG A 26 -42.51 -7.42 -42.26
C ARG A 26 -41.71 -7.16 -43.52
N GLY A 27 -42.44 -6.92 -44.60
CA GLY A 27 -41.91 -6.83 -45.96
C GLY A 27 -40.65 -5.98 -46.03
N ALA A 28 -39.63 -6.56 -46.64
CA ALA A 28 -38.47 -5.84 -47.13
C ALA A 28 -38.95 -4.90 -48.24
N GLU A 29 -39.18 -3.63 -47.90
CA GLU A 29 -38.88 -2.57 -48.85
C GLU A 29 -37.38 -2.31 -48.74
N GLU A 30 -36.64 -2.81 -49.71
CA GLU A 30 -35.22 -2.56 -49.91
C GLU A 30 -35.00 -1.06 -50.09
N GLN A 31 -34.75 -0.33 -49.00
CA GLN A 31 -34.10 0.97 -49.11
C GLN A 31 -32.64 0.72 -49.49
N PRO A 32 -32.16 1.25 -50.64
CA PRO A 32 -30.78 1.03 -51.04
C PRO A 32 -29.85 1.65 -50.00
N MET A 33 -29.00 0.80 -49.41
CA MET A 33 -27.93 1.19 -48.50
C MET A 33 -27.13 2.35 -49.09
N ARG A 34 -27.22 3.53 -48.47
CA ARG A 34 -26.45 4.70 -48.90
C ARG A 34 -24.97 4.40 -48.70
N ARG A 35 -24.20 4.45 -49.79
CA ARG A 35 -22.74 4.32 -49.72
C ARG A 35 -22.12 5.55 -49.03
N PRO A 36 -21.14 5.39 -48.14
CA PRO A 36 -20.45 6.51 -47.53
C PRO A 36 -19.75 7.33 -48.62
N ARG A 37 -20.06 8.63 -48.70
CA ARG A 37 -19.39 9.58 -49.58
C ARG A 37 -18.36 10.32 -48.74
N ALA A 38 -17.07 10.19 -49.08
CA ALA A 38 -16.01 10.99 -48.47
C ALA A 38 -16.29 12.48 -48.71
N ALA A 39 -16.20 13.30 -47.66
CA ALA A 39 -16.22 14.74 -47.81
C ALA A 39 -15.02 15.17 -48.68
N ARG A 40 -15.22 16.13 -49.59
CA ARG A 40 -14.11 16.68 -50.39
C ARG A 40 -13.18 17.44 -49.45
N ALA A 41 -11.87 17.21 -49.58
CA ALA A 41 -10.84 17.82 -48.72
C ALA A 41 -10.87 19.36 -48.69
N ASP A 42 -11.48 19.98 -49.71
CA ASP A 42 -11.56 21.44 -49.89
C ASP A 42 -12.56 22.18 -48.99
N VAL A 43 -13.29 21.50 -48.10
CA VAL A 43 -14.35 22.15 -47.28
C VAL A 43 -14.04 22.19 -45.78
N ALA A 44 -12.90 21.66 -45.34
CA ALA A 44 -12.55 21.64 -43.92
C ALA A 44 -11.29 22.47 -43.63
N THR A 45 -11.43 23.80 -43.59
CA THR A 45 -10.43 24.63 -42.92
C THR A 45 -10.55 24.37 -41.43
N VAL A 46 -9.71 23.47 -40.92
CA VAL A 46 -9.52 23.26 -39.48
C VAL A 46 -8.77 24.48 -38.97
N ILE A 47 -9.49 25.43 -38.37
CA ILE A 47 -8.88 26.53 -37.63
C ILE A 47 -8.66 25.99 -36.21
N PRO A 48 -7.43 25.65 -35.80
CA PRO A 48 -7.16 25.29 -34.43
C PRO A 48 -7.51 26.47 -33.51
N SER A 49 -8.12 26.18 -32.36
CA SER A 49 -8.44 27.20 -31.37
C SER A 49 -7.15 27.81 -30.82
N GLU A 50 -7.16 29.12 -30.58
CA GLU A 50 -6.00 29.87 -30.05
C GLU A 50 -5.60 29.46 -28.62
N ILE A 51 -6.51 28.75 -27.93
CA ILE A 51 -6.29 28.13 -26.63
C ILE A 51 -6.47 26.63 -26.81
N ASP A 52 -5.37 25.89 -26.63
CA ASP A 52 -5.38 24.43 -26.61
C ASP A 52 -5.46 23.97 -25.15
N VAL A 53 -6.62 23.42 -24.76
CA VAL A 53 -6.90 22.95 -23.40
C VAL A 53 -6.07 21.69 -23.06
N PHE A 54 -5.49 21.02 -24.05
CA PHE A 54 -4.61 19.87 -23.84
C PHE A 54 -3.14 20.24 -23.69
N ASP A 55 -2.77 21.49 -23.94
CA ASP A 55 -1.41 22.03 -23.82
C ASP A 55 -1.17 22.57 -22.40
N GLU A 56 -1.63 21.80 -21.41
CA GLU A 56 -1.54 22.14 -19.99
C GLU A 56 -0.21 21.61 -19.43
N PRO A 57 0.77 22.48 -19.08
CA PRO A 57 2.11 22.07 -18.66
C PRO A 57 2.17 21.45 -17.25
N ASP A 58 1.03 21.21 -16.60
CA ASP A 58 0.96 20.84 -15.18
C ASP A 58 0.92 19.32 -14.92
N ILE A 59 0.92 18.49 -15.98
CA ILE A 59 0.91 17.03 -15.84
C ILE A 59 2.24 16.51 -15.25
N GLU A 60 3.36 17.21 -15.46
CA GLU A 60 4.66 16.80 -14.90
C GLU A 60 4.79 17.10 -13.40
N ALA A 61 4.15 18.16 -12.90
CA ALA A 61 4.19 18.54 -11.48
C ALA A 61 3.30 17.63 -10.60
N ALA A 62 2.36 16.91 -11.22
CA ALA A 62 1.43 16.00 -10.55
C ALA A 62 1.97 14.57 -10.41
N ILE A 63 3.20 14.25 -10.85
CA ILE A 63 3.78 12.92 -10.69
C ILE A 63 4.28 12.76 -9.24
N PRO A 64 3.60 11.96 -8.39
CA PRO A 64 4.11 11.72 -7.04
C PRO A 64 5.48 11.04 -7.12
N PRO A 65 6.41 11.37 -6.21
CA PRO A 65 7.73 10.75 -6.19
C PRO A 65 7.59 9.22 -6.11
N PRO A 66 8.45 8.47 -6.81
CA PRO A 66 8.35 7.01 -6.84
C PRO A 66 8.38 6.45 -5.42
N ALA A 67 7.45 5.55 -5.12
CA ALA A 67 7.37 4.93 -3.81
C ALA A 67 8.69 4.25 -3.45
N THR A 68 9.34 4.73 -2.38
CA THR A 68 10.58 4.13 -1.88
C THR A 68 10.26 2.72 -1.36
N ALA A 69 11.00 1.72 -1.82
CA ALA A 69 10.84 0.35 -1.34
C ALA A 69 11.08 0.27 0.19
N PRO A 70 10.25 -0.48 0.94
CA PRO A 70 10.44 -0.60 2.38
C PRO A 70 11.78 -1.26 2.69
N LYS A 71 12.55 -0.67 3.62
CA LYS A 71 13.83 -1.20 4.07
C LYS A 71 13.63 -2.60 4.67
N LYS A 72 14.25 -3.62 4.07
CA LYS A 72 14.19 -5.00 4.57
C LYS A 72 15.00 -5.11 5.87
N SER A 73 14.32 -5.05 7.01
CA SER A 73 14.95 -5.39 8.29
C SER A 73 15.19 -6.91 8.35
N SER A 74 16.39 -7.33 8.71
CA SER A 74 16.69 -8.75 8.93
C SER A 74 15.97 -9.23 10.19
N LEU A 75 15.10 -10.23 10.07
CA LEU A 75 14.41 -10.84 11.22
C LEU A 75 15.40 -11.47 12.21
N LEU A 76 16.50 -12.04 11.71
CA LEU A 76 17.57 -12.59 12.53
C LEU A 76 18.27 -11.50 13.34
N ALA A 77 18.55 -10.35 12.73
CA ALA A 77 19.13 -9.23 13.44
C ALA A 77 18.20 -8.74 14.57
N ARG A 78 16.91 -8.61 14.27
CA ARG A 78 15.90 -8.22 15.29
C ARG A 78 15.85 -9.23 16.45
N LEU A 79 15.86 -10.52 16.15
CA LEU A 79 15.84 -11.57 17.18
C LEU A 79 17.13 -11.58 18.00
N PHE A 80 18.29 -11.46 17.35
CA PHE A 80 19.58 -11.41 18.00
C PHE A 80 19.68 -10.21 18.95
N PHE A 81 19.33 -9.01 18.47
CA PHE A 81 19.37 -7.82 19.32
C PHE A 81 18.35 -7.86 20.45
N GLY A 82 17.18 -8.49 20.24
CA GLY A 82 16.21 -8.73 21.30
C GLY A 82 16.73 -9.70 22.37
N ALA A 83 17.31 -10.83 21.95
CA ALA A 83 17.91 -11.79 22.89
C ALA A 83 19.12 -11.19 23.62
N LEU A 84 19.97 -10.47 22.90
CA LEU A 84 21.13 -9.78 23.46
C LEU A 84 20.70 -8.72 24.48
N SER A 85 19.66 -7.94 24.21
CA SER A 85 19.17 -6.94 25.16
C SER A 85 18.65 -7.57 26.46
N VAL A 86 17.96 -8.72 26.36
CA VAL A 86 17.52 -9.47 27.55
C VAL A 86 18.73 -9.98 28.35
N LEU A 87 19.74 -10.54 27.67
CA LEU A 87 20.96 -11.01 28.32
C LEU A 87 21.71 -9.88 29.01
N VAL A 88 21.85 -8.73 28.34
CA VAL A 88 22.51 -7.54 28.90
C VAL A 88 21.73 -7.01 30.11
N SER A 89 20.40 -6.93 30.03
CA SER A 89 19.55 -6.53 31.16
C SER A 89 19.77 -7.44 32.37
N LEU A 90 19.78 -8.76 32.14
CA LEU A 90 20.02 -9.74 33.21
C LEU A 90 21.44 -9.62 33.79
N ALA A 91 22.45 -9.41 32.95
CA ALA A 91 23.83 -9.22 33.40
C ALA A 91 23.96 -7.98 34.30
N VAL A 92 23.33 -6.87 33.93
CA VAL A 92 23.31 -5.64 34.75
C VAL A 92 22.59 -5.88 36.08
N GLY A 93 21.46 -6.59 36.06
CA GLY A 93 20.73 -6.94 37.28
C GLY A 93 21.56 -7.80 38.25
N LEU A 94 22.21 -8.86 37.75
CA LEU A 94 23.08 -9.70 38.56
C LEU A 94 24.32 -8.96 39.08
N TRP A 95 24.86 -8.04 38.28
CA TRP A 95 25.97 -7.20 38.71
C TRP A 95 25.57 -6.26 39.85
N ALA A 96 24.40 -5.61 39.76
CA ALA A 96 23.87 -4.80 40.85
C ALA A 96 23.64 -5.63 42.13
N ASP A 97 23.10 -6.84 41.99
CA ASP A 97 22.88 -7.78 43.09
C ASP A 97 24.20 -8.25 43.73
N GLN A 98 25.24 -8.54 42.93
CA GLN A 98 26.60 -8.80 43.44
C GLN A 98 27.20 -7.59 44.14
N LEU A 99 27.05 -6.39 43.57
CA LEU A 99 27.54 -5.15 44.16
C LEU A 99 26.91 -4.92 45.53
N ILE A 100 25.59 -5.07 45.65
CA ILE A 100 24.88 -4.91 46.93
C ILE A 100 25.39 -5.92 47.96
N ARG A 101 25.59 -7.19 47.57
CA ARG A 101 26.19 -8.21 48.44
C ARG A 101 27.60 -7.83 48.90
N ASP A 102 28.43 -7.33 48.00
CA ASP A 102 29.79 -6.89 48.31
C ASP A 102 29.80 -5.69 49.27
N LEU A 103 28.82 -4.78 49.17
CA LEU A 103 28.65 -3.67 50.10
C LEU A 103 28.27 -4.17 51.49
N PHE A 104 27.30 -5.09 51.58
CA PHE A 104 26.92 -5.74 52.85
C PHE A 104 28.11 -6.46 53.50
N ALA A 105 28.92 -7.17 52.70
CA ALA A 105 30.09 -7.89 53.20
C ALA A 105 31.18 -6.96 53.79
N ARG A 106 31.24 -5.70 53.34
CA ARG A 106 32.21 -4.71 53.82
C ARG A 106 31.69 -3.95 55.03
N ALA A 107 30.45 -3.49 54.99
CA ALA A 107 29.80 -2.82 56.10
C ALA A 107 28.28 -2.79 55.90
N GLU A 108 27.54 -3.08 56.98
CA GLU A 108 26.08 -3.22 56.92
C GLU A 108 25.37 -1.92 56.48
N TRP A 109 25.86 -0.75 56.92
CA TRP A 109 25.28 0.55 56.54
C TRP A 109 25.43 0.87 55.04
N LEU A 110 26.51 0.43 54.40
CA LEU A 110 26.71 0.56 52.95
C LEU A 110 25.75 -0.35 52.18
N GLY A 111 25.49 -1.56 52.69
CA GLY A 111 24.52 -2.49 52.11
C GLY A 111 23.13 -1.86 51.99
N TRP A 112 22.65 -1.20 53.06
CA TRP A 112 21.38 -0.48 53.05
C TRP A 112 21.34 0.69 52.07
N LEU A 113 22.44 1.45 51.95
CA LEU A 113 22.54 2.52 50.95
C LEU A 113 22.47 1.97 49.51
N GLY A 114 23.21 0.89 49.22
CA GLY A 114 23.19 0.24 47.92
C GLY A 114 21.82 -0.36 47.57
N ALA A 115 21.17 -1.03 48.52
CA ALA A 115 19.83 -1.58 48.34
C ALA A 115 18.78 -0.48 48.10
N GLY A 116 18.87 0.64 48.82
CA GLY A 116 18.00 1.80 48.62
C GLY A 116 18.17 2.42 47.22
N MET A 117 19.42 2.57 46.75
CA MET A 117 19.69 3.07 45.40
C MET A 117 19.20 2.14 44.29
N GLY A 118 19.27 0.81 44.49
CA GLY A 118 18.80 -0.17 43.50
C GLY A 118 17.28 -0.32 43.42
N ALA A 119 16.53 0.24 44.37
CA ALA A 119 15.07 0.15 44.45
C ALA A 119 14.32 1.33 43.79
N ILE A 120 15.04 2.38 43.39
CA ILE A 120 14.51 3.62 42.78
C ILE A 120 14.84 3.63 41.30
#